data_AF-A0A9X3YAD2-F1
#
_entry.id   AF-A0A9X3YAD2-F1
#
_cell.length_a   1.000
_cell.length_b   1.000
_cell.length_c   1.000
_cell.angle_alpha   90.00
_cell.angle_beta   90.00
_cell.angle_gamma   90.00
#
_symmetry.space_group_name_H-M   'P 1'
#
loop_
_entity.id
_entity.type
_entity.pdbx_description
1 polymer ?
#
loop_
_entity_poly.entity_id
_entity_poly.type
_entity_poly.pdbx_seq_one_letter_code
_entity_poly.pdbx_strand_id
1 'polypeptide(L)'
;MKSHERKKILLLLIYMVAGSAAVVFTTTLSMSLLIDIYLYIAKGLKIDIYTYDFEIIFKISLLCGCIGGGGCWLLYYRNYRKK
;
A
#
# COMPACT_ATOMS: atom_id res chain seq x y z
N MET A 1 -4.44 -30.15 -5.80
CA MET A 1 -4.59 -28.82 -6.45
C MET A 1 -3.92 -28.87 -7.82
N LYS A 2 -4.67 -28.68 -8.92
CA LYS A 2 -4.08 -28.65 -10.27
C LYS A 2 -3.09 -27.47 -10.39
N SER A 3 -2.06 -27.62 -11.22
CA SER A 3 -1.02 -26.58 -11.44
C SER A 3 -1.61 -25.19 -11.76
N HIS A 4 -2.74 -25.17 -12.49
CA HIS A 4 -3.43 -23.94 -12.88
C HIS A 4 -4.06 -23.17 -11.71
N GLU A 5 -4.55 -23.85 -10.68
CA GLU A 5 -5.14 -23.24 -9.47
C GLU A 5 -4.06 -22.58 -8.60
N ARG A 6 -2.86 -23.19 -8.53
CA ARG A 6 -1.71 -22.62 -7.81
C ARG A 6 -1.26 -21.28 -8.40
N LYS A 7 -1.20 -21.18 -9.73
CA LYS A 7 -0.84 -19.93 -10.42
C LYS A 7 -1.84 -18.81 -10.13
N LYS A 8 -3.15 -19.12 -10.13
CA LYS A 8 -4.20 -18.13 -9.81
C LYS A 8 -4.09 -17.60 -8.37
N ILE A 9 -3.85 -18.48 -7.40
CA ILE A 9 -3.75 -18.08 -5.99
C ILE A 9 -2.48 -17.25 -5.72
N LEU A 10 -1.38 -17.54 -6.41
CA LEU A 10 -0.15 -16.72 -6.34
C LEU A 10 -0.33 -15.36 -7.02
N LEU A 11 -0.99 -15.31 -8.17
CA LEU A 11 -1.35 -14.04 -8.81
C LEU A 11 -2.24 -13.20 -7.89
N LEU A 12 -3.23 -13.82 -7.23
CA LEU A 12 -4.10 -13.14 -6.28
C LEU A 12 -3.31 -12.53 -5.11
N LEU A 13 -2.32 -13.26 -4.56
CA LEU A 13 -1.42 -12.75 -3.52
C LEU A 13 -0.69 -11.49 -3.98
N ILE A 14 -0.09 -11.56 -5.17
CA ILE A 14 0.66 -10.42 -5.74
C ILE A 14 -0.26 -9.22 -5.94
N TYR A 15 -1.47 -9.43 -6.46
CA TYR A 15 -2.47 -8.38 -6.61
C TYR A 15 -2.88 -7.75 -5.27
N MET A 16 -3.11 -8.57 -4.25
CA MET A 16 -3.45 -8.08 -2.91
C MET A 16 -2.31 -7.25 -2.31
N VAL A 17 -1.07 -7.74 -2.38
CA VAL A 17 0.10 -7.04 -1.85
C VAL A 17 0.38 -5.74 -2.61
N ALA A 18 0.38 -5.79 -3.95
CA ALA A 18 0.62 -4.62 -4.78
C ALA A 18 -0.49 -3.57 -4.61
N GLY A 19 -1.76 -4.00 -4.55
CA GLY A 19 -2.89 -3.12 -4.29
C GLY A 19 -2.79 -2.45 -2.92
N SER A 20 -2.49 -3.21 -1.87
CA SER A 20 -2.28 -2.65 -0.53
C SER A 20 -1.10 -1.68 -0.47
N ALA A 21 0.04 -2.02 -1.10
CA ALA A 21 1.20 -1.14 -1.16
C ALA A 21 0.89 0.18 -1.87
N ALA A 22 0.21 0.10 -3.03
CA ALA A 22 -0.17 1.27 -3.82
C ALA A 22 -1.10 2.19 -3.03
N VAL A 23 -2.11 1.63 -2.34
CA VAL A 23 -3.05 2.41 -1.53
C VAL A 23 -2.34 3.13 -0.39
N VAL A 24 -1.43 2.45 0.33
CA VAL A 24 -0.67 3.08 1.42
C VAL A 24 0.18 4.22 0.86
N PHE A 25 0.89 3.97 -0.23
CA PHE A 25 1.75 4.97 -0.88
C PHE A 25 0.95 6.22 -1.30
N THR A 26 -0.17 6.04 -2.02
CA THR A 26 -1.00 7.16 -2.47
C THR A 26 -1.63 7.91 -1.32
N THR A 27 -2.04 7.20 -0.26
CA THR A 27 -2.68 7.84 0.91
C THR A 27 -1.67 8.66 1.70
N THR A 28 -0.46 8.13 1.91
CA THR A 28 0.62 8.87 2.58
C THR A 28 0.99 10.13 1.81
N LEU A 29 1.22 10.03 0.50
CA LEU A 29 1.50 11.22 -0.32
C LEU A 29 0.36 12.24 -0.31
N SER A 30 -0.88 11.78 -0.43
CA SER A 30 -2.05 12.67 -0.42
C SER A 30 -2.18 13.40 0.92
N MET A 31 -1.96 12.71 2.04
CA MET A 31 -2.02 13.30 3.37
C MET A 31 -0.88 14.30 3.61
N SER A 32 0.35 13.99 3.19
CA SER A 32 1.48 14.93 3.25
C SER A 32 1.17 16.21 2.46
N LEU A 33 0.65 16.07 1.25
CA LEU A 33 0.29 17.21 0.39
C LEU A 33 -0.86 18.03 0.99
N LEU A 34 -1.87 17.38 1.58
CA LEU A 34 -2.96 18.05 2.30
C LEU A 34 -2.46 18.86 3.50
N ILE A 35 -1.50 18.32 4.25
CA ILE A 35 -0.87 19.01 5.39
C ILE A 35 -0.14 20.26 4.91
N ASP A 36 0.61 20.17 3.81
CA ASP A 36 1.33 21.33 3.28
C ASP A 36 0.38 22.40 2.73
N ILE A 37 -0.70 22.01 2.05
CA ILE A 37 -1.76 22.95 1.65
C ILE A 37 -2.36 23.64 2.88
N TYR A 38 -2.66 22.88 3.93
CA TYR A 38 -3.19 23.44 5.16
C TYR A 38 -2.21 24.42 5.82
N LEU A 39 -0.92 24.07 5.91
CA LEU A 39 0.11 24.94 6.47
C LEU A 39 0.35 26.19 5.63
N TYR A 40 0.26 26.07 4.30
CA TYR A 40 0.33 27.21 3.39
C TYR A 40 -0.83 28.18 3.63
N ILE A 41 -2.07 27.67 3.71
CA ILE A 41 -3.26 28.50 3.93
C ILE A 41 -3.26 29.11 5.35
N ALA A 42 -2.94 28.32 6.37
CA ALA A 42 -3.07 28.74 7.77
C ALA A 42 -1.90 29.59 8.28
N LYS A 43 -0.67 29.35 7.77
CA LYS A 43 0.56 29.98 8.29
C LYS A 43 1.39 30.68 7.21
N GLY A 44 0.99 30.63 5.93
CA GLY A 44 1.76 31.21 4.83
C GLY A 44 3.09 30.50 4.54
N LEU A 45 3.29 29.29 5.07
CA LEU A 45 4.51 28.49 4.87
C LEU A 45 4.57 28.01 3.41
N LYS A 46 5.71 28.22 2.74
CA LYS A 46 5.91 27.74 1.37
C LYS A 46 5.79 26.21 1.31
N ILE A 47 5.10 25.72 0.29
CA ILE A 47 5.01 24.30 -0.04
C ILE A 47 6.36 23.87 -0.61
N ASP A 48 7.04 22.92 0.06
CA ASP A 48 8.31 22.36 -0.39
C ASP A 48 8.22 20.84 -0.57
N ILE A 49 7.89 20.46 -1.81
CA ILE A 49 7.71 19.06 -2.24
C ILE A 49 9.05 18.31 -2.32
N TYR A 50 10.18 19.01 -2.41
CA TYR A 50 11.50 18.39 -2.49
C TYR A 50 11.97 17.80 -1.16
N THR A 51 11.31 18.18 -0.06
CA THR A 51 11.55 17.62 1.27
C THR A 51 10.99 16.19 1.42
N TYR A 52 10.14 15.73 0.51
CA TYR A 52 9.58 14.39 0.60
C TYR A 52 10.62 13.34 0.25
N ASP A 53 10.97 12.52 1.24
CA ASP A 53 11.78 11.32 1.02
C ASP A 53 10.92 10.21 0.40
N PHE A 54 10.76 10.29 -0.92
CA PHE A 54 10.02 9.30 -1.71
C PHE A 54 10.57 7.88 -1.55
N GLU A 55 11.87 7.73 -1.32
CA GLU A 55 12.50 6.42 -1.15
C GLU A 55 12.04 5.77 0.16
N ILE A 56 12.04 6.54 1.26
CA ILE A 56 11.54 6.08 2.55
C ILE A 56 10.05 5.74 2.47
N ILE A 57 9.24 6.63 1.88
CA ILE A 57 7.79 6.41 1.76
C ILE A 57 7.49 5.15 0.94
N PHE A 58 8.24 4.92 -0.14
CA PHE A 58 8.09 3.73 -0.97
C PHE A 58 8.45 2.44 -0.23
N LYS A 59 9.58 2.42 0.52
CA LYS A 59 9.99 1.26 1.33
C LYS A 59 8.96 0.92 2.41
N ILE A 60 8.45 1.93 3.12
CA ILE A 60 7.40 1.74 4.14
C ILE A 60 6.12 1.21 3.50
N SER A 61 5.73 1.75 2.35
CA SER A 61 4.53 1.31 1.63
C SER A 61 4.63 -0.14 1.17
N LEU A 62 5.80 -0.59 0.71
CA LEU A 62 6.05 -1.99 0.38
C LEU A 62 5.92 -2.91 1.60
N LEU A 63 6.53 -2.53 2.74
CA LEU A 63 6.42 -3.29 3.99
C LEU A 63 4.97 -3.40 4.46
N CYS A 64 4.24 -2.29 4.49
CA CYS A 64 2.82 -2.28 4.82
C CYS A 64 1.98 -3.08 3.84
N GLY A 65 2.29 -3.01 2.54
CA GLY A 65 1.61 -3.79 1.49
C GLY A 65 1.82 -5.29 1.66
N CYS A 66 3.03 -5.73 2.00
CA CYS A 66 3.33 -7.14 2.29
C CYS A 66 2.57 -7.64 3.53
N ILE A 67 2.52 -6.84 4.60
CA ILE A 67 1.81 -7.21 5.83
C ILE A 67 0.29 -7.24 5.59
N GLY A 68 -0.26 -6.17 5.00
CA GLY A 68 -1.69 -6.05 4.73
C GLY A 68 -2.19 -7.05 3.69
N GLY A 69 -1.57 -7.05 2.50
CA GLY A 69 -1.92 -7.96 1.41
C GLY A 69 -1.64 -9.42 1.75
N GLY A 70 -0.55 -9.71 2.45
CA GLY A 70 -0.23 -11.05 2.95
C GLY A 70 -1.24 -11.54 3.98
N GLY A 71 -1.65 -10.68 4.92
CA GLY A 71 -2.70 -10.99 5.90
C GLY A 71 -4.06 -11.27 5.24
N CYS A 72 -4.48 -10.42 4.31
CA CYS A 72 -5.71 -10.63 3.53
C CYS A 72 -5.67 -11.94 2.74
N TRP A 73 -4.54 -12.24 2.09
CA TRP A 73 -4.36 -13.49 1.37
C TRP A 73 -4.40 -14.70 2.29
N LEU A 74 -3.79 -14.62 3.48
CA LEU A 74 -3.78 -15.71 4.45
C LEU A 74 -5.20 -16.02 4.94
N LEU A 75 -6.01 -14.99 5.19
CA LEU A 75 -7.43 -15.15 5.52
C LEU A 75 -8.23 -15.78 4.38
N TYR A 76 -8.03 -15.30 3.15
CA TYR A 76 -8.65 -15.86 1.95
C TYR A 76 -8.29 -17.34 1.78
N TYR A 77 -7.00 -17.68 1.85
CA TYR A 77 -6.51 -19.05 1.69
C TYR A 77 -7.03 -19.97 2.79
N ARG A 78 -7.09 -19.49 4.05
CA ARG A 78 -7.63 -20.24 5.17
C ARG A 78 -9.11 -20.57 4.98
N ASN A 79 -9.90 -19.66 4.41
CA ASN A 79 -11.31 -19.90 4.10
C ASN A 79 -11.48 -20.82 2.88
N TYR A 80 -10.67 -20.64 1.84
CA TYR A 80 -10.69 -21.48 0.64
C TYR A 80 -10.35 -22.94 0.97
N ARG A 81 -9.44 -23.21 1.91
CA ARG A 81 -9.08 -24.56 2.38
C ARG A 81 -10.13 -25.24 3.26
N LYS A 82 -11.08 -24.48 3.81
CA LYS A 82 -12.17 -24.99 4.66
C LYS A 82 -13.42 -25.36 3.86
N LYS A 83 -13.53 -24.86 2.63
CA LYS A 83 -14.51 -25.30 1.63
C LYS A 83 -13.94 -26.45 0.81
#